data_AF-A0A928M7G4-F1
#
_entry.id   AF-A0A928M7G4-F1
#
_cell.length_a   1.000
_cell.length_b   1.000
_cell.length_c   1.000
_cell.angle_alpha   90.00
_cell.angle_beta   90.00
_cell.angle_gamma   90.00
#
_symmetry.space_group_name_H-M   'P 1'
#
loop_
_entity.id
_entity.type
_entity.pdbx_description
1 polymer ?
#
loop_
_entity_poly.entity_id
_entity_poly.type
_entity_poly.pdbx_seq_one_letter_code
_entity_poly.pdbx_strand_id
1 'polypeptide(L)'
;MPGTLYIVSTPIGNLGDITARALDTLRSCDFIAAEDTRVAMRLLSHFDIQKPLVSYYEHNRRERGEAVVRRILDGESCALTTDAGTPVISDPGGMLVAQCREAGIPVITIPGPCALISAFSLAGLESTRFTFEGFLSVNKRQRREHLDSLRGERRPMIFYEAPHKLVNTLEDFAEAFGSDRGILIARELTKTHEESYRTTVAAALSHYQENAPRGEFVLVVDGAPETPVLDAEDAMAAAVSAAEAKVAEGLSRRDAARYAAEAFGVARNAVYAALQK
;
A
#
# COMPACT_ATOMS: atom_id res chain seq x y z
N MET A 1 -21.71 28.81 15.11
CA MET A 1 -21.14 27.48 15.41
C MET A 1 -20.22 27.14 14.26
N PRO A 2 -19.06 26.50 14.51
CA PRO A 2 -18.18 26.09 13.42
C PRO A 2 -18.92 25.14 12.47
N GLY A 3 -18.56 25.19 11.20
CA GLY A 3 -19.01 24.21 10.20
C GLY A 3 -18.31 22.86 10.40
N THR A 4 -18.29 22.04 9.35
CA THR A 4 -17.72 20.69 9.39
C THR A 4 -16.73 20.47 8.25
N LEU A 5 -15.64 19.76 8.53
CA LEU A 5 -14.77 19.21 7.50
C LEU A 5 -15.28 17.81 7.10
N TYR A 6 -15.64 17.64 5.83
CA TYR A 6 -16.03 16.36 5.25
C TYR A 6 -14.88 15.78 4.43
N ILE A 7 -14.42 14.57 4.74
CA ILE A 7 -13.49 13.82 3.91
C ILE A 7 -14.32 13.04 2.89
N VAL A 8 -14.25 13.41 1.62
CA VAL A 8 -15.12 12.86 0.57
C VAL A 8 -14.31 12.04 -0.41
N SER A 9 -14.58 10.74 -0.45
CA SER A 9 -13.94 9.83 -1.40
C SER A 9 -14.48 10.05 -2.82
N THR A 10 -13.59 10.16 -3.80
CA THR A 10 -13.91 10.36 -5.22
C THR A 10 -13.62 9.09 -6.03
N PRO A 11 -14.19 8.94 -7.25
CA PRO A 11 -13.86 7.84 -8.16
C PRO A 11 -12.37 7.62 -8.39
N ILE A 12 -11.96 6.37 -8.65
CA ILE A 12 -10.58 5.99 -9.00
C ILE A 12 -10.39 5.69 -10.49
N GLY A 13 -11.40 5.95 -11.32
CA GLY A 13 -11.36 5.68 -12.75
C GLY A 13 -12.73 5.71 -13.42
N ASN A 14 -13.77 5.23 -12.72
CA ASN A 14 -15.15 5.23 -13.21
C ASN A 14 -16.03 6.22 -12.45
N LEU A 15 -16.60 7.20 -13.16
CA LEU A 15 -17.49 8.20 -12.56
C LEU A 15 -18.73 7.58 -11.89
N GLY A 16 -19.15 6.38 -12.31
CA GLY A 16 -20.25 5.64 -11.68
C GLY A 16 -19.98 5.16 -10.25
N ASP A 17 -18.73 5.17 -9.78
CA ASP A 17 -18.37 4.69 -8.44
C ASP A 17 -18.56 5.75 -7.35
N ILE A 18 -18.91 6.99 -7.71
CA ILE A 18 -19.20 8.02 -6.71
C ILE A 18 -20.48 7.66 -5.96
N THR A 19 -20.47 7.83 -4.63
CA THR A 19 -21.65 7.53 -3.81
C THR A 19 -22.66 8.67 -3.85
N ALA A 20 -23.94 8.35 -3.71
CA ALA A 20 -25.00 9.37 -3.60
C ALA A 20 -24.70 10.35 -2.43
N ARG A 21 -24.24 9.83 -1.30
CA ARG A 21 -23.87 10.65 -0.13
C ARG A 21 -22.67 11.56 -0.40
N ALA A 22 -21.70 11.13 -1.23
CA ALA A 22 -20.60 12.00 -1.66
C ALA A 22 -21.13 13.18 -2.49
N LEU A 23 -22.01 12.91 -3.47
CA LEU A 23 -22.64 13.96 -4.28
C LEU A 23 -23.44 14.94 -3.43
N ASP A 24 -24.26 14.45 -2.49
CA ASP A 24 -25.05 15.29 -1.60
C ASP A 24 -24.16 16.15 -0.71
N THR A 25 -23.07 15.59 -0.18
CA THR A 25 -22.09 16.31 0.65
C THR A 25 -21.38 17.41 -0.15
N LEU A 26 -20.96 17.11 -1.38
CA LEU A 26 -20.32 18.10 -2.27
C LEU A 26 -21.30 19.24 -2.63
N ARG A 27 -22.59 18.93 -2.81
CA ARG A 27 -23.64 19.94 -3.03
C ARG A 27 -23.95 20.76 -1.79
N SER A 28 -23.85 20.19 -0.58
CA SER A 28 -24.20 20.88 0.65
C SER A 28 -23.07 21.76 1.21
N CYS A 29 -21.81 21.39 1.01
CA CYS A 29 -20.67 22.17 1.52
C CYS A 29 -20.58 23.55 0.85
N ASP A 30 -20.04 24.53 1.58
CA ASP A 30 -19.87 25.91 1.09
C ASP A 30 -18.71 26.02 0.12
N PHE A 31 -17.67 25.20 0.28
CA PHE A 31 -16.53 25.11 -0.62
C PHE A 31 -15.87 23.74 -0.59
N ILE A 32 -15.00 23.51 -1.57
CA ILE A 32 -14.26 22.25 -1.73
C ILE A 32 -12.75 22.56 -1.70
N ALA A 33 -12.03 21.91 -0.80
CA ALA A 33 -10.58 21.85 -0.82
C ALA A 33 -10.14 20.63 -1.64
N ALA A 34 -9.43 20.87 -2.74
CA ALA A 34 -9.01 19.83 -3.68
C ALA A 34 -7.50 19.86 -3.90
N GLU A 35 -6.91 18.69 -4.10
CA GLU A 35 -5.51 18.53 -4.48
C GLU A 35 -5.19 19.23 -5.81
N ASP A 36 -5.76 18.75 -6.92
CA ASP A 36 -5.83 19.47 -8.20
C ASP A 36 -7.27 19.97 -8.46
N THR A 37 -7.44 21.29 -8.42
CA THR A 37 -8.73 21.93 -8.69
C THR A 37 -9.22 21.69 -10.12
N ARG A 38 -8.34 21.36 -11.07
CA ARG A 38 -8.70 21.02 -12.45
C ARG A 38 -9.30 19.61 -12.55
N VAL A 39 -8.82 18.67 -11.74
CA VAL A 39 -9.40 17.32 -11.61
C VAL A 39 -10.77 17.44 -10.96
N ALA A 40 -10.84 18.11 -9.80
CA ALA A 40 -12.09 18.35 -9.10
C ALA A 40 -13.13 19.06 -9.98
N MET A 41 -12.74 20.09 -10.74
CA MET A 41 -13.66 20.82 -11.64
C MET A 41 -14.26 19.92 -12.73
N ARG A 42 -13.51 18.96 -13.27
CA ARG A 42 -14.02 17.99 -14.26
C ARG A 42 -15.05 17.06 -13.63
N LEU A 43 -14.75 16.53 -12.44
CA LEU A 43 -15.66 15.68 -11.67
C LEU A 43 -16.96 16.44 -11.34
N LEU A 44 -16.84 17.63 -10.77
CA LEU A 44 -18.00 18.43 -10.35
C LEU A 44 -18.87 18.86 -11.52
N SER A 45 -18.25 19.24 -12.65
CA SER A 45 -18.98 19.57 -13.89
C SER A 45 -19.80 18.39 -14.42
N HIS A 46 -19.30 17.15 -14.30
CA HIS A 46 -20.04 15.97 -14.74
C HIS A 46 -21.34 15.75 -13.95
N PHE A 47 -21.38 16.20 -12.68
CA PHE A 47 -22.53 16.04 -11.79
C PHE A 47 -23.33 17.34 -11.57
N ASP A 48 -23.08 18.36 -12.41
CA ASP A 48 -23.69 19.69 -12.33
C ASP A 48 -23.52 20.37 -10.96
N ILE A 49 -22.37 20.15 -10.31
CA ILE A 49 -22.05 20.74 -9.01
C ILE A 49 -21.18 21.99 -9.22
N GLN A 50 -21.67 23.14 -8.76
CA GLN A 50 -20.92 24.39 -8.78
C GLN A 50 -20.58 24.83 -7.35
N LYS A 51 -19.29 24.81 -7.02
CA LYS A 51 -18.77 25.22 -5.71
C LYS A 51 -17.44 25.97 -5.82
N PRO A 52 -17.17 26.93 -4.92
CA PRO A 52 -15.83 27.50 -4.77
C PRO A 52 -14.79 26.42 -4.51
N LEU A 53 -13.70 26.44 -5.28
CA LEU A 53 -12.57 25.51 -5.14
C LEU A 53 -11.38 26.21 -4.48
N VAL A 54 -10.75 25.51 -3.54
CA VAL A 54 -9.50 25.91 -2.89
C VAL A 54 -8.47 24.83 -3.18
N SER A 55 -7.30 25.20 -3.72
CA SER A 55 -6.21 24.23 -3.92
C SER A 55 -5.53 23.92 -2.59
N TYR A 56 -5.40 22.63 -2.27
CA TYR A 56 -4.76 22.12 -1.07
C TYR A 56 -3.92 20.87 -1.41
N TYR A 57 -2.59 21.05 -1.46
CA TYR A 57 -1.64 20.01 -1.85
C TYR A 57 -0.36 20.10 -0.99
N GLU A 58 0.51 19.10 -1.10
CA GLU A 58 1.63 18.87 -0.18
C GLU A 58 2.52 20.11 0.08
N HIS A 59 2.82 20.91 -0.94
CA HIS A 59 3.69 22.08 -0.81
C HIS A 59 3.01 23.32 -0.20
N ASN A 60 1.68 23.43 -0.23
CA ASN A 60 0.94 24.60 0.28
C ASN A 60 0.14 24.30 1.56
N ARG A 61 0.21 23.07 2.06
CA ARG A 61 -0.63 22.51 3.13
C ARG A 61 -0.67 23.32 4.43
N ARG A 62 0.40 24.06 4.77
CA ARG A 62 0.47 24.89 5.99
C ARG A 62 -0.39 26.15 5.85
N GLU A 63 -0.02 27.02 4.91
CA GLU A 63 -0.69 28.31 4.69
C GLU A 63 -2.16 28.11 4.27
N ARG A 64 -2.41 27.21 3.30
CA ARG A 64 -3.79 26.93 2.87
C ARG A 64 -4.59 26.20 3.93
N GLY A 65 -3.96 25.35 4.74
CA GLY A 65 -4.62 24.68 5.85
C GLY A 65 -5.20 25.66 6.86
N GLU A 66 -4.41 26.66 7.28
CA GLU A 66 -4.87 27.71 8.20
C GLU A 66 -6.05 28.51 7.65
N ALA A 67 -6.00 28.85 6.35
CA ALA A 67 -7.10 29.56 5.68
C ALA A 67 -8.39 28.72 5.64
N VAL A 68 -8.30 27.42 5.35
CA VAL A 68 -9.44 26.50 5.35
C VAL A 68 -10.02 26.35 6.76
N VAL A 69 -9.16 26.15 7.78
CA VAL A 69 -9.58 26.04 9.18
C VAL A 69 -10.34 27.28 9.63
N ARG A 70 -9.83 28.47 9.31
CA ARG A 70 -10.49 29.74 9.68
C ARG A 70 -11.90 29.83 9.09
N ARG A 71 -12.07 29.56 7.80
CA ARG A 71 -13.40 29.56 7.16
C ARG A 71 -14.37 28.60 7.83
N ILE A 72 -13.89 27.43 8.24
CA ILE A 72 -14.74 26.46 8.94
C ILE A 72 -15.14 26.96 10.34
N LEU A 73 -14.21 27.60 11.07
CA LEU A 73 -14.52 28.24 12.35
C LEU A 73 -15.56 29.35 12.21
N ASP A 74 -15.53 30.08 11.09
CA ASP A 74 -16.49 31.14 10.76
C ASP A 74 -17.89 30.60 10.37
N GLY A 75 -18.04 29.26 10.29
CA GLY A 75 -19.32 28.57 10.12
C GLY A 75 -19.50 27.87 8.77
N GLU A 76 -18.54 27.99 7.86
CA GLU A 76 -18.60 27.32 6.56
C GLU A 76 -18.26 25.82 6.66
N SER A 77 -18.92 24.98 5.86
CA SER A 77 -18.56 23.57 5.71
C SER A 77 -17.67 23.34 4.49
N CYS A 78 -16.66 22.50 4.66
CA CYS A 78 -15.65 22.19 3.64
C CYS A 78 -15.70 20.71 3.28
N ALA A 79 -15.73 20.39 1.99
CA ALA A 79 -15.41 19.05 1.52
C ALA A 79 -13.94 18.99 1.08
N LEU A 80 -13.19 18.04 1.65
CA LEU A 80 -11.84 17.69 1.23
C LEU A 80 -11.91 16.53 0.23
N THR A 81 -11.32 16.73 -0.95
CA THR A 81 -11.19 15.73 -2.02
C THR A 81 -9.74 15.63 -2.49
N THR A 82 -9.33 14.46 -2.95
CA THR A 82 -8.09 14.25 -3.72
C THR A 82 -8.46 13.98 -5.19
N ASP A 83 -7.47 13.83 -6.04
CA ASP A 83 -7.61 13.57 -7.47
C ASP A 83 -8.35 12.25 -7.72
N ALA A 84 -8.13 11.23 -6.88
CA ALA A 84 -8.81 9.94 -6.97
C ALA A 84 -8.86 9.22 -5.62
N GLY A 85 -9.99 8.60 -5.29
CA GLY A 85 -10.11 7.74 -4.13
C GLY A 85 -10.33 8.49 -2.81
N THR A 86 -9.79 7.94 -1.72
CA THR A 86 -10.05 8.43 -0.36
C THR A 86 -8.94 9.39 0.07
N PRO A 87 -9.24 10.68 0.35
CA PRO A 87 -8.22 11.63 0.79
C PRO A 87 -7.47 11.14 2.04
N VAL A 88 -6.24 11.65 2.24
CA VAL A 88 -5.31 11.26 3.33
C VAL A 88 -4.62 9.89 3.13
N ILE A 89 -5.11 9.04 2.22
CA ILE A 89 -4.52 7.72 1.96
C ILE A 89 -3.55 7.80 0.79
N SER A 90 -2.27 8.03 1.09
CA SER A 90 -1.23 8.38 0.09
C SER A 90 -1.45 9.72 -0.63
N ASP A 91 -2.37 10.54 -0.11
CA ASP A 91 -2.76 11.84 -0.64
C ASP A 91 -2.63 12.94 0.43
N PRO A 92 -2.58 14.23 0.06
CA PRO A 92 -2.62 15.34 1.02
C PRO A 92 -3.91 15.34 1.86
N GLY A 93 -3.86 15.99 3.02
CA GLY A 93 -5.04 16.21 3.87
C GLY A 93 -4.84 15.87 5.35
N GLY A 94 -3.90 14.99 5.67
CA GLY A 94 -3.67 14.56 7.06
C GLY A 94 -3.37 15.72 8.01
N MET A 95 -2.58 16.70 7.56
CA MET A 95 -2.29 17.92 8.32
C MET A 95 -3.55 18.76 8.56
N LEU A 96 -4.38 18.98 7.54
CA LEU A 96 -5.64 19.72 7.68
C LEU A 96 -6.59 19.02 8.66
N VAL A 97 -6.72 17.69 8.57
CA VAL A 97 -7.53 16.90 9.51
C VAL A 97 -7.03 17.08 10.95
N ALA A 98 -5.71 17.05 11.16
CA ALA A 98 -5.13 17.29 12.48
C ALA A 98 -5.43 18.70 13.00
N GLN A 99 -5.22 19.73 12.18
CA GLN A 99 -5.52 21.12 12.53
C GLN A 99 -7.01 21.32 12.87
N CYS A 100 -7.92 20.72 12.09
CA CYS A 100 -9.35 20.77 12.39
C CYS A 100 -9.68 20.10 13.73
N ARG A 101 -9.10 18.93 14.02
CA ARG A 101 -9.31 18.23 15.30
C ARG A 101 -8.79 19.04 16.48
N GLU A 102 -7.60 19.63 16.36
CA GLU A 102 -7.03 20.52 17.38
C GLU A 102 -7.91 21.75 17.64
N ALA A 103 -8.54 22.30 16.60
CA ALA A 103 -9.44 23.43 16.69
C ALA A 103 -10.88 23.06 17.14
N GLY A 104 -11.15 21.78 17.45
CA GLY A 104 -12.49 21.32 17.84
C GLY A 104 -13.52 21.31 16.71
N ILE A 105 -13.09 21.37 15.45
CA ILE A 105 -13.95 21.27 14.27
C ILE A 105 -14.38 19.80 14.08
N PRO A 106 -15.68 19.53 13.88
CA PRO A 106 -16.15 18.20 13.49
C PRO A 106 -15.50 17.75 12.17
N VAL A 107 -14.96 16.53 12.17
CA VAL A 107 -14.41 15.87 10.98
C VAL A 107 -15.22 14.61 10.68
N ILE A 108 -15.86 14.56 9.52
CA ILE A 108 -16.74 13.46 9.12
C ILE A 108 -16.20 12.82 7.83
N THR A 109 -16.07 11.50 7.83
CA THR A 109 -15.73 10.75 6.61
C THR A 109 -16.98 10.32 5.84
N ILE A 110 -16.93 10.50 4.52
CA ILE A 110 -17.88 9.94 3.56
C ILE A 110 -17.21 8.74 2.89
N PRO A 111 -17.64 7.50 3.19
CA PRO A 111 -17.05 6.31 2.61
C PRO A 111 -17.27 6.26 1.10
N GLY A 112 -16.34 5.65 0.38
CA GLY A 112 -16.39 5.51 -1.06
C GLY A 112 -15.17 4.77 -1.62
N PRO A 113 -14.83 5.00 -2.90
CA PRO A 113 -13.79 4.25 -3.59
C PRO A 113 -12.41 4.37 -2.94
N CYS A 114 -11.71 3.24 -2.86
CA CYS A 114 -10.34 3.15 -2.36
C CYS A 114 -9.60 2.01 -3.06
N ALA A 115 -8.57 2.33 -3.86
CA ALA A 115 -7.90 1.36 -4.73
C ALA A 115 -7.27 0.19 -3.96
N LEU A 116 -6.63 0.45 -2.81
CA LEU A 116 -6.04 -0.61 -1.98
C LEU A 116 -7.08 -1.61 -1.46
N ILE A 117 -8.29 -1.14 -1.08
CA ILE A 117 -9.36 -2.01 -0.57
C ILE A 117 -9.96 -2.84 -1.70
N SER A 118 -10.17 -2.22 -2.88
CA SER A 118 -10.62 -2.93 -4.07
C SER A 118 -9.62 -4.02 -4.47
N ALA A 119 -8.32 -3.70 -4.53
CA ALA A 119 -7.28 -4.67 -4.85
C ALA A 119 -7.21 -5.82 -3.82
N PHE A 120 -7.25 -5.51 -2.53
CA PHE A 120 -7.26 -6.54 -1.48
C PHE A 120 -8.48 -7.46 -1.55
N SER A 121 -9.64 -6.92 -1.93
CA SER A 121 -10.86 -7.70 -2.13
C SER A 121 -10.75 -8.66 -3.32
N LEU A 122 -10.06 -8.24 -4.39
CA LEU A 122 -9.72 -9.08 -5.55
C LEU A 122 -8.62 -10.09 -5.24
N ALA A 123 -7.82 -9.82 -4.20
CA ALA A 123 -6.70 -10.66 -3.85
C ALA A 123 -7.13 -12.01 -3.29
N GLY A 124 -8.39 -12.29 -2.96
CA GLY A 124 -8.86 -13.63 -2.57
C GLY A 124 -8.01 -14.32 -1.48
N LEU A 125 -7.48 -13.56 -0.54
CA LEU A 125 -6.70 -14.06 0.60
C LEU A 125 -7.65 -14.22 1.80
N GLU A 126 -7.51 -15.30 2.57
CA GLU A 126 -8.31 -15.54 3.78
C GLU A 126 -7.84 -14.71 4.99
N SER A 127 -7.09 -13.62 4.76
CA SER A 127 -6.56 -12.77 5.82
C SER A 127 -7.50 -11.62 6.15
N THR A 128 -7.74 -11.38 7.44
CA THR A 128 -8.43 -10.19 7.95
C THR A 128 -7.48 -9.05 8.29
N ARG A 129 -6.16 -9.28 8.21
CA ARG A 129 -5.10 -8.31 8.51
C ARG A 129 -4.23 -8.12 7.29
N PHE A 130 -3.89 -6.88 6.98
CA PHE A 130 -2.95 -6.52 5.91
C PHE A 130 -2.13 -5.30 6.36
N THR A 131 -1.05 -5.02 5.64
CA THR A 131 -0.35 -3.73 5.72
C THR A 131 -0.53 -2.97 4.42
N PHE A 132 -0.51 -1.64 4.52
CA PHE A 132 -0.48 -0.76 3.36
C PHE A 132 0.81 0.05 3.44
N GLU A 133 1.66 -0.11 2.42
CA GLU A 133 2.99 0.48 2.36
C GLU A 133 3.04 1.69 1.41
N GLY A 134 1.94 1.97 0.71
CA GLY A 134 1.84 3.09 -0.24
C GLY A 134 2.83 2.95 -1.39
N PHE A 135 3.42 4.07 -1.81
CA PHE A 135 4.45 4.11 -2.84
C PHE A 135 5.84 3.94 -2.25
N LEU A 136 6.65 3.09 -2.87
CA LEU A 136 8.05 2.95 -2.53
C LEU A 136 8.86 4.20 -2.92
N SER A 137 9.87 4.53 -2.09
CA SER A 137 10.80 5.62 -2.36
C SER A 137 11.54 5.43 -3.68
N VAL A 138 11.72 6.52 -4.43
CA VAL A 138 12.59 6.53 -5.62
C VAL A 138 14.06 6.36 -5.24
N ASN A 139 14.44 6.71 -4.01
CA ASN A 139 15.79 6.51 -3.51
C ASN A 139 16.04 5.01 -3.27
N LYS A 140 16.97 4.43 -4.04
CA LYS A 140 17.28 3.00 -4.02
C LYS A 140 17.63 2.48 -2.61
N ARG A 141 18.44 3.22 -1.85
CA ARG A 141 18.86 2.79 -0.51
C ARG A 141 17.68 2.76 0.46
N GLN A 142 16.90 3.83 0.51
CA GLN A 142 15.72 3.90 1.39
C GLN A 142 14.68 2.85 1.02
N ARG A 143 14.43 2.66 -0.27
CA ARG A 143 13.53 1.62 -0.77
C ARG A 143 14.00 0.23 -0.32
N ARG A 144 15.30 -0.03 -0.43
CA ARG A 144 15.85 -1.32 -0.01
C ARG A 144 15.75 -1.53 1.50
N GLU A 145 16.13 -0.54 2.30
CA GLU A 145 15.99 -0.58 3.76
C GLU A 145 14.53 -0.84 4.20
N HIS A 146 13.57 -0.22 3.51
CA HIS A 146 12.13 -0.48 3.74
C HIS A 146 11.76 -1.93 3.43
N LEU A 147 12.07 -2.42 2.23
CA LEU A 147 11.74 -3.80 1.84
C LEU A 147 12.44 -4.85 2.72
N ASP A 148 13.67 -4.58 3.15
CA ASP A 148 14.40 -5.44 4.07
C ASP A 148 13.70 -5.54 5.44
N SER A 149 13.09 -4.45 5.91
CA SER A 149 12.29 -4.46 7.15
C SER A 149 11.01 -5.30 7.05
N LEU A 150 10.52 -5.54 5.83
CA LEU A 150 9.28 -6.27 5.55
C LEU A 150 9.50 -7.76 5.24
N ARG A 151 10.74 -8.26 5.21
CA ARG A 151 11.04 -9.66 4.83
C ARG A 151 10.27 -10.70 5.64
N GLY A 152 10.11 -10.44 6.94
CA GLY A 152 9.40 -11.31 7.88
C GLY A 152 7.93 -10.93 8.09
N GLU A 153 7.38 -9.95 7.36
CA GLU A 153 5.99 -9.55 7.49
C GLU A 153 5.07 -10.68 7.03
N ARG A 154 4.24 -11.20 7.93
CA ARG A 154 3.34 -12.35 7.68
C ARG A 154 1.98 -11.95 7.13
N ARG A 155 1.61 -10.67 7.24
CA ARG A 155 0.38 -10.14 6.65
C ARG A 155 0.61 -9.87 5.15
N PRO A 156 -0.44 -9.97 4.32
CA PRO A 156 -0.37 -9.43 2.97
C PRO A 156 -0.03 -7.95 3.00
N MET A 157 0.81 -7.52 2.07
CA MET A 157 1.31 -6.15 1.98
C MET A 157 0.81 -5.52 0.68
N ILE A 158 0.22 -4.33 0.78
CA ILE A 158 -0.36 -3.62 -0.36
C ILE A 158 0.52 -2.43 -0.73
N PHE A 159 0.91 -2.35 -2.00
CA PHE A 159 1.71 -1.27 -2.56
C PHE A 159 0.98 -0.60 -3.72
N TYR A 160 1.18 0.71 -3.87
CA TYR A 160 0.85 1.41 -5.10
C TYR A 160 2.10 1.55 -5.96
N GLU A 161 1.95 1.41 -7.28
CA GLU A 161 3.09 1.50 -8.18
C GLU A 161 2.78 2.20 -9.51
N ALA A 162 3.74 3.00 -9.96
CA ALA A 162 3.71 3.66 -11.25
C ALA A 162 4.30 2.74 -12.33
N PRO A 163 3.82 2.81 -13.58
CA PRO A 163 4.18 1.84 -14.62
C PRO A 163 5.69 1.83 -14.91
N HIS A 164 6.31 3.01 -14.94
CA HIS A 164 7.73 3.18 -15.21
C HIS A 164 8.65 2.67 -14.09
N LYS A 165 8.10 2.34 -12.91
CA LYS A 165 8.83 1.78 -11.77
C LYS A 165 8.59 0.29 -11.56
N LEU A 166 7.51 -0.26 -12.13
CA LEU A 166 7.02 -1.60 -11.82
C LEU A 166 8.10 -2.70 -11.95
N VAL A 167 8.86 -2.70 -13.05
CA VAL A 167 9.90 -3.71 -13.28
C VAL A 167 10.97 -3.68 -12.18
N ASN A 168 11.50 -2.49 -11.85
CA ASN A 168 12.49 -2.34 -10.77
C ASN A 168 11.92 -2.76 -9.42
N THR A 169 10.65 -2.46 -9.15
CA THR A 169 9.97 -2.86 -7.90
C THR A 169 9.81 -4.37 -7.82
N LEU A 170 9.47 -5.05 -8.92
CA LEU A 170 9.37 -6.51 -8.96
C LEU A 170 10.75 -7.18 -8.79
N GLU A 171 11.82 -6.60 -9.35
CA GLU A 171 13.20 -7.04 -9.09
C GLU A 171 13.55 -6.91 -7.60
N ASP A 172 13.26 -5.76 -7.00
CA ASP A 172 13.50 -5.50 -5.58
C ASP A 172 12.66 -6.45 -4.69
N PHE A 173 11.41 -6.78 -5.09
CA PHE A 173 10.58 -7.77 -4.41
C PHE A 173 11.13 -9.19 -4.52
N ALA A 174 11.64 -9.60 -5.69
CA ALA A 174 12.22 -10.92 -5.88
C ALA A 174 13.42 -11.13 -4.94
N GLU A 175 14.24 -10.08 -4.77
CA GLU A 175 15.40 -10.09 -3.89
C GLU A 175 15.04 -9.96 -2.39
N ALA A 176 13.98 -9.22 -2.07
CA ALA A 176 13.52 -9.03 -0.69
C ALA A 176 12.69 -10.22 -0.17
N PHE A 177 11.66 -10.62 -0.91
CA PHE A 177 10.61 -11.53 -0.45
C PHE A 177 10.72 -12.94 -1.04
N GLY A 178 11.57 -13.12 -2.07
CA GLY A 178 11.74 -14.35 -2.81
C GLY A 178 10.96 -14.37 -4.13
N SER A 179 11.54 -15.00 -5.14
CA SER A 179 10.99 -15.09 -6.51
C SER A 179 9.62 -15.78 -6.59
N ASP A 180 9.40 -16.78 -5.72
CA ASP A 180 8.16 -17.56 -5.68
C ASP A 180 7.08 -16.93 -4.80
N ARG A 181 7.31 -15.73 -4.25
CA ARG A 181 6.30 -15.06 -3.43
C ARG A 181 5.05 -14.80 -4.27
N GLY A 182 3.88 -15.17 -3.75
CA GLY A 182 2.60 -14.88 -4.38
C GLY A 182 2.31 -13.38 -4.44
N ILE A 183 1.73 -12.93 -5.54
CA ILE A 183 1.37 -11.54 -5.76
C ILE A 183 0.09 -11.44 -6.61
N LEU A 184 -0.81 -10.54 -6.25
CA LEU A 184 -1.84 -10.01 -7.14
C LEU A 184 -1.29 -8.77 -7.83
N ILE A 185 -1.39 -8.74 -9.16
CA ILE A 185 -1.25 -7.53 -9.95
C ILE A 185 -2.66 -7.03 -10.26
N ALA A 186 -3.02 -5.83 -9.79
CA ALA A 186 -4.24 -5.14 -10.16
C ALA A 186 -3.89 -3.86 -10.92
N ARG A 187 -4.36 -3.76 -12.17
CA ARG A 187 -4.01 -2.69 -13.10
C ARG A 187 -5.27 -1.95 -13.54
N GLU A 188 -5.21 -0.63 -13.56
CA GLU A 188 -6.27 0.23 -14.09
C GLU A 188 -7.66 -0.06 -13.48
N LEU A 189 -7.70 -0.30 -12.16
CA LEU A 189 -8.94 -0.61 -11.43
C LEU A 189 -10.04 0.40 -11.77
N THR A 190 -11.24 -0.12 -12.05
CA THR A 190 -12.47 0.57 -12.46
C THR A 190 -12.45 1.17 -13.88
N LYS A 191 -11.31 1.18 -14.59
CA LYS A 191 -11.19 1.80 -15.91
C LYS A 191 -11.46 0.78 -17.03
N THR A 192 -11.51 1.25 -18.28
CA THR A 192 -11.78 0.42 -19.47
C THR A 192 -10.83 -0.77 -19.64
N HIS A 193 -9.59 -0.64 -19.19
CA HIS A 193 -8.55 -1.67 -19.31
C HIS A 193 -8.23 -2.32 -17.95
N GLU A 194 -9.22 -2.37 -17.05
CA GLU A 194 -9.08 -3.06 -15.77
C GLU A 194 -8.64 -4.51 -15.98
N GLU A 195 -7.62 -4.90 -15.22
CA GLU A 195 -7.04 -6.24 -15.26
C GLU A 195 -6.58 -6.61 -13.86
N SER A 196 -6.91 -7.83 -13.41
CA SER A 196 -6.33 -8.38 -12.20
C SER A 196 -6.03 -9.86 -12.35
N TYR A 197 -4.86 -10.28 -11.89
CA TYR A 197 -4.45 -11.66 -11.93
C TYR A 197 -3.46 -11.97 -10.82
N ARG A 198 -3.47 -13.22 -10.36
CA ARG A 198 -2.52 -13.74 -9.38
C ARG A 198 -1.44 -14.58 -10.03
N THR A 199 -0.25 -14.43 -9.51
CA THR A 199 0.96 -15.07 -10.02
C THR A 199 2.06 -15.05 -8.94
N THR A 200 3.28 -15.41 -9.31
CA THR A 200 4.47 -15.18 -8.48
C THR A 200 5.21 -13.91 -8.89
N VAL A 201 6.02 -13.36 -8.00
CA VAL A 201 6.86 -12.18 -8.30
C VAL A 201 7.74 -12.43 -9.54
N ALA A 202 8.33 -13.63 -9.67
CA ALA A 202 9.13 -13.98 -10.84
C ALA A 202 8.34 -13.97 -12.14
N ALA A 203 7.15 -14.58 -12.15
CA ALA A 203 6.32 -14.64 -13.36
C ALA A 203 5.78 -13.24 -13.74
N ALA A 204 5.42 -12.40 -12.76
CA ALA A 204 5.08 -11.00 -13.02
C ALA A 204 6.27 -10.21 -13.60
N LEU A 205 7.47 -10.40 -13.04
CA LEU A 205 8.69 -9.75 -13.52
C LEU A 205 8.99 -10.11 -14.97
N SER A 206 8.99 -11.41 -15.31
CA SER A 206 9.19 -11.87 -16.69
C SER A 206 8.15 -11.28 -17.65
N HIS A 207 6.87 -11.28 -17.25
CA HIS A 207 5.81 -10.70 -18.07
C HIS A 207 6.07 -9.21 -18.39
N TYR A 208 6.42 -8.40 -17.39
CA TYR A 208 6.60 -6.95 -17.57
C TYR A 208 7.96 -6.55 -18.15
N GLN A 209 8.95 -7.45 -18.17
CA GLN A 209 10.17 -7.27 -18.95
C GLN A 209 9.90 -7.39 -20.46
N GLU A 210 8.97 -8.25 -20.86
CA GLU A 210 8.57 -8.42 -22.26
C GLU A 210 7.45 -7.46 -22.69
N ASN A 211 6.58 -7.08 -21.75
CA ASN A 211 5.41 -6.24 -21.99
C ASN A 211 5.52 -4.95 -21.18
N ALA A 212 5.84 -3.84 -21.85
CA ALA A 212 6.02 -2.55 -21.17
C ALA A 212 4.79 -2.17 -20.31
N PRO A 213 4.96 -1.96 -18.99
CA PRO A 213 3.85 -1.61 -18.10
C PRO A 213 3.15 -0.33 -18.53
N ARG A 214 1.81 -0.29 -18.40
CA ARG A 214 0.98 0.89 -18.69
C ARG A 214 -0.17 1.00 -17.71
N GLY A 215 -0.53 2.24 -17.37
CA GLY A 215 -1.59 2.54 -16.41
C GLY A 215 -1.07 2.51 -14.97
N GLU A 216 -2.00 2.51 -14.03
CA GLU A 216 -1.73 2.52 -12.59
C GLU A 216 -1.86 1.13 -11.99
N PHE A 217 -1.03 0.82 -11.00
CA PHE A 217 -0.96 -0.50 -10.38
C PHE A 217 -1.19 -0.45 -8.88
N VAL A 218 -1.93 -1.45 -8.40
CA VAL A 218 -1.95 -1.86 -7.00
C VAL A 218 -1.41 -3.29 -6.94
N LEU A 219 -0.41 -3.50 -6.09
CA LEU A 219 0.24 -4.79 -5.90
C LEU A 219 -0.15 -5.32 -4.52
N VAL A 220 -0.68 -6.53 -4.44
CA VAL A 220 -0.92 -7.21 -3.16
C VAL A 220 0.04 -8.39 -3.07
N VAL A 221 1.09 -8.23 -2.27
CA VAL A 221 2.13 -9.24 -2.07
C VAL A 221 1.73 -10.11 -0.88
N ASP A 222 1.83 -11.43 -1.04
CA ASP A 222 1.55 -12.36 0.06
C ASP A 222 2.51 -12.13 1.23
N GLY A 223 2.04 -12.40 2.44
CA GLY A 223 2.88 -12.41 3.62
C GLY A 223 3.94 -13.50 3.56
N ALA A 224 4.94 -13.39 4.44
CA ALA A 224 5.96 -14.43 4.61
C ALA A 224 5.26 -15.76 4.92
N PRO A 225 5.68 -16.85 4.27
CA PRO A 225 5.10 -18.16 4.54
C PRO A 225 5.18 -18.43 6.03
N GLU A 226 4.16 -19.10 6.58
CA GLU A 226 4.28 -19.61 7.92
C GLU A 226 5.48 -20.56 7.95
N THR A 227 6.51 -20.25 8.73
CA THR A 227 7.49 -21.26 9.07
C THR A 227 6.69 -22.36 9.78
N PRO A 228 6.63 -23.59 9.25
CA PRO A 228 5.97 -24.66 9.97
C PRO A 228 6.60 -24.71 11.36
N VAL A 229 5.76 -24.78 12.40
CA VAL A 229 6.26 -25.22 13.69
C VAL A 229 6.57 -26.69 13.51
N LEU A 230 7.78 -26.98 13.03
CA LEU A 230 8.31 -28.32 12.99
C LEU A 230 8.36 -28.81 14.43
N ASP A 231 7.97 -30.05 14.66
CA ASP A 231 8.30 -30.68 15.94
C ASP A 231 9.83 -30.79 16.07
N ALA A 232 10.30 -31.17 17.26
CA ALA A 232 11.74 -31.16 17.55
C ALA A 232 12.53 -32.11 16.61
N GLU A 233 11.91 -33.18 16.12
CA GLU A 233 12.58 -34.14 15.22
C GLU A 233 12.65 -33.59 13.81
N ASP A 234 11.54 -33.09 13.28
CA ASP A 234 11.49 -32.47 11.94
C ASP A 234 12.36 -31.20 11.86
N ALA A 235 12.38 -30.40 12.94
CA ALA A 235 13.23 -29.20 13.02
C ALA A 235 14.71 -29.57 12.99
N MET A 236 15.09 -30.65 13.67
CA MET A 236 16.47 -31.14 13.66
C MET A 236 16.85 -31.70 12.28
N ALA A 237 15.98 -32.49 11.66
CA ALA A 237 16.21 -33.04 10.33
C ALA A 237 16.37 -31.94 9.28
N ALA A 238 15.48 -30.94 9.29
CA ALA A 238 15.56 -29.78 8.40
C ALA A 238 16.83 -28.96 8.64
N ALA A 239 17.22 -28.74 9.90
CA ALA A 239 18.44 -28.03 10.24
C ALA A 239 19.71 -28.75 9.75
N VAL A 240 19.75 -30.08 9.85
CA VAL A 240 20.89 -30.87 9.35
C VAL A 240 20.99 -30.74 7.83
N SER A 241 19.87 -30.94 7.10
CA SER A 241 19.85 -30.82 5.64
C SER A 241 20.26 -29.42 5.15
N ALA A 242 19.76 -28.37 5.81
CA ALA A 242 20.14 -26.99 5.50
C ALA A 242 21.62 -26.71 5.78
N ALA A 243 22.18 -27.28 6.85
CA ALA A 243 23.60 -27.14 7.14
C ALA A 243 24.48 -27.88 6.11
N GLU A 244 24.08 -29.06 5.64
CA GLU A 244 24.77 -29.79 4.57
C GLU A 244 24.81 -28.99 3.27
N ALA A 245 23.69 -28.38 2.87
CA ALA A 245 23.62 -27.51 1.70
C ALA A 245 24.61 -26.34 1.82
N LYS A 246 24.70 -25.69 2.99
CA LYS A 246 25.64 -24.59 3.21
C LYS A 246 27.11 -25.03 3.21
N VAL A 247 27.41 -26.24 3.66
CA VAL A 247 28.75 -26.83 3.51
C VAL A 247 29.07 -27.05 2.03
N ALA A 248 28.12 -27.54 1.24
CA ALA A 248 28.28 -27.69 -0.21
C ALA A 248 28.49 -26.35 -0.94
N GLU A 249 27.89 -25.26 -0.43
CA GLU A 249 28.12 -23.89 -0.87
C GLU A 249 29.48 -23.31 -0.40
N GLY A 250 30.26 -24.06 0.38
CA GLY A 250 31.63 -23.69 0.79
C GLY A 250 31.77 -23.11 2.20
N LEU A 251 30.70 -23.10 3.01
CA LEU A 251 30.82 -22.70 4.42
C LEU A 251 31.55 -23.78 5.24
N SER A 252 32.27 -23.35 6.28
CA SER A 252 32.80 -24.31 7.26
C SER A 252 31.64 -25.05 7.94
N ARG A 253 31.84 -26.34 8.29
CA ARG A 253 30.82 -27.11 9.05
C ARG A 253 30.34 -26.38 10.30
N ARG A 254 31.22 -25.60 10.94
CA ARG A 254 30.90 -24.83 12.15
C ARG A 254 29.99 -23.65 11.84
N ASP A 255 30.25 -22.93 10.75
CA ASP A 255 29.43 -21.79 10.34
C ASP A 255 28.08 -22.25 9.75
N ALA A 256 28.08 -23.34 8.99
CA ALA A 256 26.86 -23.97 8.49
C ALA A 256 25.96 -24.47 9.63
N ALA A 257 26.51 -25.13 10.64
CA ALA A 257 25.75 -25.56 11.82
C ALA A 257 25.21 -24.38 12.64
N ARG A 258 25.94 -23.26 12.73
CA ARG A 258 25.44 -22.03 13.36
C ARG A 258 24.27 -21.44 12.59
N TYR A 259 24.41 -21.30 11.27
CA TYR A 259 23.36 -20.79 10.39
C TYR A 259 22.06 -21.60 10.53
N ALA A 260 22.16 -22.93 10.44
CA ALA A 260 20.98 -23.79 10.54
C ALA A 260 20.37 -23.80 11.96
N ALA A 261 21.19 -23.81 13.01
CA ALA A 261 20.68 -23.75 14.38
C ALA A 261 19.85 -22.49 14.66
N GLU A 262 20.31 -21.35 14.16
CA GLU A 262 19.60 -20.07 14.26
C GLU A 262 18.33 -20.06 13.40
N ALA A 263 18.41 -20.60 12.17
CA ALA A 263 17.28 -20.63 11.24
C ALA A 263 16.12 -21.53 11.68
N PHE A 264 16.41 -22.65 12.35
CA PHE A 264 15.42 -23.67 12.72
C PHE A 264 15.18 -23.76 14.23
N GLY A 265 15.82 -22.90 15.04
CA GLY A 265 15.60 -22.85 16.50
C GLY A 265 16.08 -24.10 17.26
N VAL A 266 17.07 -24.82 16.73
CA VAL A 266 17.60 -26.07 17.31
C VAL A 266 19.00 -25.88 17.92
N ALA A 267 19.44 -26.84 18.74
CA ALA A 267 20.75 -26.77 19.38
C ALA A 267 21.90 -26.93 18.36
N ARG A 268 22.74 -25.88 18.21
CA ARG A 268 23.92 -25.88 17.32
C ARG A 268 24.82 -27.10 17.46
N ASN A 269 25.08 -27.53 18.70
CA ASN A 269 25.97 -28.66 18.94
C ASN A 269 25.38 -29.98 18.40
N ALA A 270 24.05 -30.12 18.41
CA ALA A 270 23.38 -31.29 17.86
C ALA A 270 23.46 -31.32 16.33
N VAL A 271 23.21 -30.17 15.67
CA VAL A 271 23.40 -30.03 14.21
C VAL A 271 24.85 -30.31 13.81
N TYR A 272 25.82 -29.72 14.54
CA TYR A 272 27.23 -29.92 14.26
C TYR A 272 27.68 -31.38 14.44
N ALA A 273 27.17 -32.08 15.44
CA ALA A 273 27.46 -33.50 15.65
C ALA A 273 26.86 -34.39 14.55
N ALA A 274 25.68 -34.04 14.03
CA ALA A 274 25.06 -34.76 12.92
C ALA A 274 25.87 -34.63 11.61
N LEU A 275 26.49 -33.47 11.35
CA LEU A 275 27.38 -33.25 10.19
C LEU A 275 28.73 -34.00 10.24
N GLN A 276 29.03 -34.68 11.35
CA GLN A 276 30.26 -35.47 11.53
C GLN A 276 30.05 -36.97 11.32
N LYS A 277 28.80 -37.42 11.20
CA LYS A 277 28.47 -38.79 10.78
C LYS A 277 28.60 -38.91 9.27
#